data_AF-A0A376TUW7-F1
#
_entry.id   AF-A0A376TUW7-F1
#
_cell.length_a   1.000
_cell.length_b   1.000
_cell.length_c   1.000
_cell.angle_alpha   90.00
_cell.angle_beta   90.00
_cell.angle_gamma   90.00
#
_symmetry.space_group_name_H-M   'P 1'
#
loop_
_entity.id
_entity.type
_entity.pdbx_description
1 polymer ?
#
loop_
_entity_poly.entity_id
_entity_poly.type
_entity_poly.pdbx_seq_one_letter_code
_entity_poly.pdbx_strand_id
1 'polypeptide(L)'
;MVAKNSDIQPTVESLKGKRVGVLQGTTQETFGNEHWAPKGIEIVSYQGQDNIYSDLTAGRIDAAFQDEVAASEGFLNNPLVKITNSVARLLKMKNCLA
;
A
#
# COMPACT_ATOMS: atom_id res chain seq x y z
N MET A 1 -1.97 -3.14 1.66
CA MET A 1 -1.91 -4.62 1.55
C MET A 1 -0.47 -5.06 1.35
N VAL A 2 -0.15 -6.31 1.70
CA VAL A 2 1.19 -6.90 1.56
C VAL A 2 1.08 -8.36 1.12
N ALA A 3 2.18 -8.96 0.66
CA ALA A 3 2.26 -10.41 0.44
C ALA A 3 1.98 -11.16 1.75
N LYS A 4 1.37 -12.37 1.67
CA LYS A 4 0.88 -13.10 2.85
C LYS A 4 1.93 -13.40 3.93
N ASN A 5 3.19 -13.61 3.53
CA ASN A 5 4.31 -13.91 4.43
C ASN A 5 5.21 -12.68 4.67
N SER A 6 4.69 -11.47 4.49
CA SER A 6 5.45 -10.25 4.71
C SER A 6 5.51 -9.88 6.19
N ASP A 7 6.70 -9.51 6.65
CA ASP A 7 6.93 -8.95 7.99
C ASP A 7 6.65 -7.45 8.07
N ILE A 8 6.25 -6.83 6.96
CA ILE A 8 5.92 -5.39 6.88
C ILE A 8 4.78 -5.07 7.83
N GLN A 9 5.06 -4.17 8.76
CA GLN A 9 4.08 -3.64 9.69
C GLN A 9 3.29 -2.52 9.03
N PRO A 10 2.13 -2.12 9.56
CA PRO A 10 1.36 -1.04 8.97
C PRO A 10 1.93 0.34 9.37
N THR A 11 3.26 0.50 9.45
CA THR A 11 3.95 1.73 9.85
C THR A 11 4.81 2.26 8.72
N VAL A 12 4.99 3.58 8.66
CA VAL A 12 5.82 4.23 7.63
C VAL A 12 7.28 3.77 7.72
N GLU A 13 7.77 3.53 8.94
CA GLU A 13 9.12 3.09 9.21
C GLU A 13 9.40 1.72 8.58
N SER A 14 8.43 0.81 8.60
CA SER A 14 8.58 -0.53 8.00
C SER A 14 8.55 -0.52 6.47
N LEU A 15 8.10 0.57 5.86
CA LEU A 15 8.04 0.77 4.41
C LEU A 15 9.31 1.43 3.86
N LYS A 16 10.23 1.90 4.72
CA LYS A 16 11.47 2.54 4.26
C LYS A 16 12.28 1.57 3.40
N GLY A 17 12.69 2.00 2.21
CA GLY A 17 13.39 1.18 1.22
C GLY A 17 12.51 0.13 0.55
N LYS A 18 11.19 0.19 0.71
CA LYS A 18 10.21 -0.68 0.04
C LYS A 18 9.56 0.02 -1.13
N ARG A 19 9.08 -0.80 -2.06
CA ARG A 19 8.26 -0.41 -3.22
C ARG A 19 6.79 -0.52 -2.86
N VAL A 20 6.08 0.59 -2.98
CA VAL A 20 4.65 0.70 -2.68
C VAL A 20 3.89 1.03 -3.95
N GLY A 21 3.08 0.08 -4.41
CA GLY A 21 2.20 0.26 -5.56
C GLY A 21 1.00 1.15 -5.24
N VAL A 22 0.69 2.08 -6.14
CA VAL A 22 -0.47 2.98 -6.09
C VAL A 22 -1.12 3.05 -7.48
N LEU A 23 -2.41 3.36 -7.53
CA LEU A 23 -3.10 3.63 -8.80
C LEU A 23 -2.81 5.08 -9.24
N GLN A 24 -2.48 5.26 -10.51
CA GLN A 24 -2.18 6.57 -11.07
C GLN A 24 -3.40 7.50 -10.99
N GLY A 25 -3.15 8.79 -10.73
CA GLY A 25 -4.17 9.83 -10.69
C GLY A 25 -5.01 9.82 -9.42
N THR A 26 -4.63 9.03 -8.42
CA THR A 26 -5.35 8.92 -7.15
C THR A 26 -4.74 9.77 -6.06
N THR A 27 -5.54 10.10 -5.04
CA THR A 27 -5.05 10.78 -3.84
C THR A 27 -3.94 10.00 -3.15
N GLN A 28 -3.94 8.67 -3.25
CA GLN A 28 -2.92 7.78 -2.70
C GLN A 28 -1.57 7.98 -3.37
N GLU A 29 -1.54 8.20 -4.68
CA GLU A 29 -0.32 8.53 -5.43
C GLU A 29 0.24 9.88 -4.98
N THR A 30 -0.59 10.93 -4.95
CA THR A 30 -0.17 12.25 -4.48
C THR A 30 0.39 12.17 -3.06
N PHE A 31 -0.35 11.54 -2.14
CA PHE A 31 0.05 11.39 -0.76
C PHE A 31 1.37 10.62 -0.59
N GLY A 32 1.53 9.50 -1.30
CA GLY A 32 2.76 8.70 -1.27
C GLY A 32 3.96 9.51 -1.77
N ASN A 33 3.80 10.22 -2.88
CA ASN A 33 4.87 11.06 -3.42
C ASN A 33 5.24 12.23 -2.50
N GLU A 34 4.28 12.86 -1.84
CA GLU A 34 4.54 14.01 -0.97
C GLU A 34 5.11 13.62 0.40
N HIS A 35 4.67 12.50 0.99
CA HIS A 35 4.98 12.18 2.38
C HIS A 35 5.88 10.96 2.59
N TRP A 36 5.91 10.03 1.63
CA TRP A 36 6.62 8.76 1.75
C TRP A 36 7.86 8.70 0.88
N ALA A 37 7.79 9.20 -0.36
CA ALA A 37 8.96 9.27 -1.24
C ALA A 37 10.15 10.02 -0.61
N PRO A 38 9.96 11.19 0.05
CA PRO A 38 11.06 11.88 0.73
C PRO A 38 11.67 11.09 1.91
N LYS A 39 10.96 10.08 2.42
CA LYS A 39 11.42 9.21 3.50
C LYS A 39 12.14 7.95 2.99
N GLY A 40 12.35 7.84 1.67
CA GLY A 40 13.03 6.73 1.02
C GLY A 40 12.12 5.54 0.73
N ILE A 41 10.82 5.77 0.54
CA ILE A 41 9.86 4.77 0.09
C ILE A 41 9.68 4.95 -1.42
N GLU A 42 9.81 3.90 -2.21
CA GLU A 42 9.62 3.98 -3.65
C GLU A 42 8.13 3.88 -3.98
N ILE A 43 7.57 4.93 -4.61
CA ILE A 43 6.16 4.94 -5.03
C ILE A 43 6.11 4.49 -6.48
N VAL A 44 5.43 3.37 -6.71
CA VAL A 44 5.28 2.77 -8.04
C VAL A 44 3.86 2.99 -8.53
N SER A 45 3.72 3.81 -9.57
CA SER A 45 2.40 4.17 -10.12
C SER A 45 1.98 3.18 -11.22
N TYR A 46 0.73 2.71 -11.13
CA TYR A 46 0.15 1.76 -12.06
C TYR A 46 -1.10 2.33 -12.73
N GLN A 47 -1.29 2.02 -14.01
CA GLN A 47 -2.49 2.39 -14.79
C GLN A 47 -3.75 1.64 -14.35
N GLY A 48 -3.58 0.47 -13.72
CA GLY A 48 -4.67 -0.44 -13.43
C GLY A 48 -4.42 -1.27 -12.19
N GLN A 49 -5.50 -1.57 -11.51
CA GLN A 49 -5.49 -2.26 -10.23
C GLN A 49 -4.97 -3.71 -10.33
N ASP A 50 -5.25 -4.40 -11.45
CA ASP A 50 -4.78 -5.76 -11.69
C ASP A 50 -3.24 -5.86 -11.78
N ASN A 51 -2.59 -4.81 -12.31
CA ASN A 51 -1.14 -4.76 -12.40
C ASN A 51 -0.48 -4.68 -11.02
N ILE A 52 -1.10 -3.93 -10.10
CA ILE A 52 -0.65 -3.84 -8.70
C ILE A 52 -0.71 -5.22 -8.05
N TYR A 53 -1.78 -5.98 -8.28
CA TYR A 53 -1.94 -7.32 -7.71
C TYR A 53 -0.97 -8.34 -8.29
N SER A 54 -0.77 -8.29 -9.60
CA SER A 54 0.20 -9.14 -10.30
C SER A 54 1.62 -8.90 -9.77
N ASP A 55 2.01 -7.63 -9.62
CA ASP A 55 3.34 -7.26 -9.16
C ASP A 55 3.55 -7.53 -7.67
N LEU A 56 2.52 -7.36 -6.84
CA LEU A 56 2.59 -7.72 -5.43
C LEU A 56 2.76 -9.22 -5.25
N THR A 57 2.02 -10.03 -6.02
CA THR A 57 2.12 -11.49 -5.96
C THR A 57 3.46 -11.99 -6.48
N ALA A 58 4.00 -11.33 -7.51
CA ALA A 58 5.31 -11.63 -8.08
C ALA A 58 6.49 -11.10 -7.22
N GLY A 59 6.24 -10.32 -6.16
CA GLY A 59 7.29 -9.69 -5.36
C GLY A 59 8.03 -8.54 -6.07
N ARG A 60 7.45 -7.98 -7.14
CA ARG A 60 7.95 -6.78 -7.83
C ARG A 60 7.60 -5.49 -7.10
N ILE A 61 6.61 -5.52 -6.21
CA ILE A 61 6.38 -4.51 -5.18
C ILE A 61 6.17 -5.20 -3.84
N ASP A 62 6.44 -4.48 -2.75
CA ASP A 62 6.46 -5.06 -1.41
C ASP A 62 5.15 -4.79 -0.66
N ALA A 63 4.48 -3.69 -1.01
CA ALA A 63 3.16 -3.32 -0.50
C ALA A 63 2.36 -2.58 -1.57
N ALA A 64 1.06 -2.43 -1.33
CA ALA A 64 0.24 -1.52 -2.10
C ALA A 64 -0.67 -0.68 -1.20
N PHE A 65 -0.87 0.58 -1.61
CA PHE A 65 -1.59 1.60 -0.87
C PHE A 65 -2.87 1.99 -1.60
N GLN A 66 -3.99 1.49 -1.07
CA GLN A 66 -5.32 1.71 -1.62
C GLN A 66 -6.37 1.81 -0.51
N ASP A 67 -7.60 2.17 -0.87
CA ASP A 67 -8.73 2.21 0.06
C ASP A 67 -9.01 0.82 0.66
N GLU A 68 -9.26 0.78 1.97
CA GLU A 68 -9.52 -0.45 2.73
C GLU A 68 -10.81 -1.15 2.29
N VAL A 69 -11.85 -0.37 1.94
CA VAL A 69 -13.15 -0.93 1.53
C VAL A 69 -13.03 -1.64 0.19
N ALA A 70 -12.40 -0.97 -0.79
CA ALA A 70 -12.11 -1.57 -2.10
C ALA A 70 -11.16 -2.78 -1.99
N ALA A 71 -10.20 -2.74 -1.05
CA ALA A 71 -9.35 -3.89 -0.75
C ALA A 71 -10.15 -5.04 -0.14
N SER A 72 -11.11 -4.79 0.74
CA SER A 72 -11.89 -5.87 1.37
C SER A 72 -12.85 -6.57 0.40
N GLU A 73 -13.57 -5.83 -0.45
CA GLU A 73 -14.56 -6.41 -1.37
C GLU A 73 -13.92 -7.28 -2.46
N GLY A 74 -12.72 -6.93 -2.93
CA GLY A 74 -11.99 -7.73 -3.94
C GLY A 74 -11.19 -8.92 -3.38
N PHE A 75 -10.90 -8.96 -2.07
CA PHE A 75 -9.84 -9.84 -1.52
C PHE A 75 -10.23 -10.74 -0.37
N LEU A 76 -11.49 -10.71 0.08
CA LEU A 76 -11.97 -11.59 1.16
C LEU A 76 -11.64 -13.09 0.94
N ASN A 77 -11.33 -13.52 -0.30
CA ASN A 77 -11.02 -14.92 -0.63
C ASN A 77 -9.66 -15.18 -1.34
N ASN A 78 -8.75 -14.21 -1.47
CA ASN A 78 -7.49 -14.47 -2.20
C ASN A 78 -6.42 -15.12 -1.30
N PRO A 79 -5.96 -16.36 -1.60
CA PRO A 79 -5.04 -17.08 -0.73
C PRO A 79 -3.60 -16.54 -0.70
N LEU A 80 -3.23 -15.62 -1.61
CA LEU A 80 -1.85 -15.18 -1.83
C LEU A 80 -1.50 -13.84 -1.17
N VAL A 81 -2.48 -13.03 -0.81
CA VAL A 81 -2.26 -11.69 -0.26
C VAL A 81 -2.93 -11.54 1.10
N LYS A 82 -2.36 -10.70 1.95
CA LYS A 82 -2.91 -10.37 3.27
C LYS A 82 -3.32 -8.91 3.30
N ILE A 83 -4.57 -8.66 3.69
CA ILE A 83 -5.04 -7.32 4.03
C ILE A 83 -4.46 -6.99 5.41
N THR A 84 -3.45 -6.12 5.42
CA THR A 84 -3.04 -5.40 6.63
C THR A 84 -3.86 -4.12 6.70
N ASN A 85 -4.34 -3.75 7.89
CA ASN A 85 -5.04 -2.47 8.12
C ASN A 85 -4.34 -1.39 7.30
N SER A 86 -5.07 -0.81 6.35
CA SER A 86 -4.48 0.09 5.36
C SER A 86 -3.62 1.11 6.09
N VAL A 87 -2.41 1.36 5.61
CA VAL A 87 -1.48 2.33 6.22
C VAL A 87 -2.16 3.71 6.35
N ALA A 88 -3.17 3.98 5.52
CA ALA A 88 -4.13 5.09 5.63
C ALA A 88 -4.83 5.18 7.00
N ARG A 89 -5.20 4.06 7.63
CA ARG A 89 -5.84 4.03 8.95
C ARG A 89 -4.86 4.42 10.06
N LEU A 90 -3.57 4.06 9.94
CA LEU A 90 -2.55 4.56 10.88
C LEU A 90 -2.29 6.05 10.73
N LEU A 91 -2.45 6.60 9.53
CA LEU A 91 -2.30 8.04 9.28
C LEU A 91 -3.54 8.86 9.66
N LYS A 92 -4.75 8.34 9.42
CA LYS A 92 -6.00 8.94 9.93
C LYS A 92 -6.02 9.03 11.45
N MET A 93 -5.48 8.05 12.16
CA MET A 93 -5.41 8.08 13.62
C MET A 93 -4.37 9.07 14.17
N LYS A 94 -3.27 9.34 13.44
CA LYS A 94 -2.26 10.32 13.88
C LYS A 94 -2.64 11.78 13.56
N ASN A 95 -3.46 12.02 12.54
CA ASN A 95 -3.96 13.37 12.18
C ASN A 95 -5.31 13.74 12.82
N CYS A 96 -5.89 12.88 13.65
CA CYS A 96 -7.11 13.18 14.43
C CYS A 96 -6.79 13.65 15.87
N LEU A 97 -5.50 13.78 16.20
CA LEU A 97 -4.99 14.33 17.45
C LEU A 97 -4.00 15.46 17.13
N ALA A 98 -4.51 16.53 16.53
CA ALA A 98 -3.90 17.85 16.47
C ALA A 98 -5.02 18.90 16.44
#